data_AF-A0A2P4ZMW9-F1
#
_entry.id   AF-A0A2P4ZMW9-F1
#
_cell.length_a   1.000
_cell.length_b   1.000
_cell.length_c   1.000
_cell.angle_alpha   90.00
_cell.angle_beta   90.00
_cell.angle_gamma   90.00
#
_symmetry.space_group_name_H-M   'P 1'
#
loop_
_entity.id
_entity.type
_entity.pdbx_description
1 polymer ?
#
loop_
_entity_poly.entity_id
_entity_poly.type
_entity_poly.pdbx_seq_one_letter_code
_entity_poly.pdbx_strand_id
1 'polypeptide(L)'
;MASFAKLILLASAVAAATTQLLASDETINDISYFPIDGLTGAEEIENDAIALIETLKIATGHVKETGSLSVVGGLEVLAQIEYLIPPFMNTLATVPLKSTAWNALEGPGLALEDLKVGKQAFSEYLDAIIAAEPYALKSRIIAVKMRLIDAFDEIIKIYPLS
;
A
#
# COMPACT_ATOMS: atom_id res chain seq x y z
N MET A 1 -25.95 10.48 6.82
CA MET A 1 -25.29 10.93 5.57
C MET A 1 -23.97 11.56 5.97
N ALA A 2 -22.84 11.11 5.39
CA ALA A 2 -21.56 11.81 5.57
C ALA A 2 -21.67 13.23 4.99
N SER A 3 -21.14 14.23 5.69
CA SER A 3 -21.21 15.62 5.23
C SER A 3 -20.28 15.84 4.03
N PHE A 4 -20.58 16.85 3.20
CA PHE A 4 -19.79 17.18 2.01
C PHE A 4 -18.31 17.47 2.34
N ALA A 5 -18.05 18.07 3.51
CA ALA A 5 -16.69 18.29 4.02
C ALA A 5 -15.94 16.99 4.34
N LYS A 6 -16.64 15.94 4.83
CA LYS A 6 -16.04 14.62 5.06
C LYS A 6 -15.70 13.90 3.76
N LEU A 7 -16.52 14.06 2.72
CA LEU A 7 -16.23 13.52 1.39
C LEU A 7 -14.99 14.19 0.76
N ILE A 8 -14.85 15.51 0.90
CA ILE A 8 -13.67 16.24 0.41
C ILE A 8 -12.40 15.81 1.18
N LEU A 9 -12.49 15.61 2.49
CA LEU A 9 -11.35 15.14 3.30
C LEU A 9 -10.92 13.72 2.89
N LEU A 10 -11.89 12.82 2.65
CA LEU A 10 -11.63 11.48 2.16
C LEU A 10 -11.03 11.49 0.75
N ALA A 11 -11.61 12.25 -0.19
CA ALA A 11 -11.07 12.38 -1.53
C ALA A 11 -9.64 12.97 -1.51
N SER A 12 -9.35 13.91 -0.62
CA SER A 12 -8.01 14.45 -0.39
C SER A 12 -7.06 13.41 0.21
N ALA A 13 -7.54 12.55 1.11
CA ALA A 13 -6.75 11.49 1.72
C ALA A 13 -6.43 10.36 0.74
N VAL A 14 -7.42 9.94 -0.06
CA VAL A 14 -7.20 8.97 -1.13
C VAL A 14 -6.33 9.61 -2.22
N ALA A 15 -6.49 10.89 -2.55
CA ALA A 15 -5.60 11.61 -3.47
C ALA A 15 -4.17 11.76 -2.92
N ALA A 16 -3.98 11.96 -1.61
CA ALA A 16 -2.66 11.97 -0.98
C ALA A 16 -2.02 10.58 -1.02
N ALA A 17 -2.78 9.53 -0.69
CA ALA A 17 -2.34 8.15 -0.89
C ALA A 17 -2.03 7.85 -2.36
N THR A 18 -2.85 8.35 -3.28
CA THR A 18 -2.67 8.26 -4.74
C THR A 18 -1.40 8.99 -5.16
N THR A 19 -1.14 10.17 -4.62
CA THR A 19 0.04 10.98 -4.95
C THR A 19 1.31 10.32 -4.43
N GLN A 20 1.29 9.75 -3.21
CA GLN A 20 2.42 9.00 -2.67
C GLN A 20 2.64 7.68 -3.43
N LEU A 21 1.56 6.96 -3.78
CA LEU A 21 1.64 5.75 -4.62
C LEU A 21 1.98 6.05 -6.09
N LEU A 22 1.79 7.27 -6.59
CA LEU A 22 2.27 7.67 -7.91
C LEU A 22 3.69 8.25 -7.85
N ALA A 23 4.05 8.88 -6.74
CA ALA A 23 5.43 9.13 -6.35
C ALA A 23 6.20 7.83 -6.15
N SER A 24 5.53 6.67 -6.07
CA SER A 24 6.19 5.37 -6.19
C SER A 24 6.89 5.13 -7.53
N ASP A 25 6.81 6.02 -8.52
CA ASP A 25 7.81 6.04 -9.59
C ASP A 25 9.23 6.23 -9.01
N GLU A 26 9.40 7.05 -7.96
CA GLU A 26 10.66 7.17 -7.19
C GLU A 26 10.95 5.87 -6.43
N THR A 27 10.00 5.29 -5.70
CA THR A 27 10.20 3.97 -5.04
C THR A 27 10.50 2.82 -6.02
N ILE A 28 9.86 2.81 -7.20
CA ILE A 28 10.14 1.87 -8.30
C ILE A 28 11.54 2.12 -8.82
N ASN A 29 11.95 3.39 -8.98
CA ASN A 29 13.31 3.74 -9.35
C ASN A 29 14.28 3.21 -8.30
N ASP A 30 14.06 3.47 -7.02
CA ASP A 30 14.97 3.09 -5.92
C ASP A 30 15.10 1.56 -5.81
N ILE A 31 13.98 0.83 -5.87
CA ILE A 31 14.01 -0.65 -5.92
C ILE A 31 14.71 -1.13 -7.22
N SER A 32 14.51 -0.45 -8.35
CA SER A 32 15.12 -0.81 -9.62
C SER A 32 16.64 -0.58 -9.63
N TYR A 33 17.09 0.53 -9.05
CA TYR A 33 18.50 0.91 -8.94
C TYR A 33 19.24 0.11 -7.87
N PHE A 34 18.58 -0.33 -6.80
CA PHE A 34 19.16 -1.27 -5.86
C PHE A 34 19.58 -2.58 -6.56
N PRO A 35 20.81 -3.12 -6.34
CA PRO A 35 21.77 -2.76 -5.30
C PRO A 35 22.88 -1.79 -5.70
N ILE A 36 22.78 -1.10 -6.84
CA ILE A 36 23.83 -0.21 -7.36
C ILE A 36 24.18 0.86 -6.32
N ASP A 37 23.18 1.40 -5.62
CA ASP A 37 23.34 2.44 -4.60
C ASP A 37 23.63 1.91 -3.18
N GLY A 38 23.79 0.59 -3.04
CA GLY A 38 24.20 -0.05 -1.79
C GLY A 38 23.29 0.26 -0.60
N LEU A 39 23.88 0.64 0.54
CA LEU A 39 23.14 0.94 1.78
C LEU A 39 22.25 2.18 1.64
N THR A 40 22.66 3.19 0.86
CA THR A 40 21.86 4.40 0.65
C THR A 40 20.56 4.08 -0.08
N GLY A 41 20.62 3.28 -1.15
CA GLY A 41 19.40 2.82 -1.83
C GLY A 41 18.52 1.94 -0.93
N ALA A 42 19.10 1.18 -0.01
CA ALA A 42 18.33 0.42 0.98
C ALA A 42 17.60 1.33 2.00
N GLU A 43 18.27 2.37 2.49
CA GLU A 43 17.67 3.38 3.39
C GLU A 43 16.56 4.19 2.69
N GLU A 44 16.73 4.52 1.41
CA GLU A 44 15.71 5.20 0.59
C GLU A 44 14.45 4.33 0.45
N ILE A 45 14.62 3.04 0.13
CA ILE A 45 13.51 2.08 0.06
C ILE A 45 12.79 1.92 1.41
N GLU A 46 13.54 1.88 2.53
CA GLU A 46 12.97 1.81 3.88
C GLU A 46 12.14 3.07 4.22
N ASN A 47 12.68 4.26 3.94
CA ASN A 47 11.99 5.52 4.16
C ASN A 47 10.69 5.63 3.34
N ASP A 48 10.73 5.19 2.08
CA ASP A 48 9.56 5.13 1.22
C ASP A 48 8.50 4.17 1.75
N ALA A 49 8.91 3.00 2.24
CA ALA A 49 8.01 2.04 2.86
C ALA A 49 7.35 2.63 4.12
N ILE A 50 8.11 3.30 4.98
CA ILE A 50 7.61 4.00 6.18
C ILE A 50 6.58 5.07 5.78
N ALA A 51 6.91 5.93 4.82
CA ALA A 51 6.03 7.00 4.36
C ALA A 51 4.71 6.44 3.79
N LEU A 52 4.78 5.35 3.03
CA LEU A 52 3.59 4.65 2.52
C LEU A 52 2.74 4.08 3.66
N ILE A 53 3.36 3.42 4.64
CA ILE A 53 2.67 2.86 5.82
C ILE A 53 1.96 3.96 6.62
N GLU A 54 2.62 5.09 6.87
CA GLU A 54 2.01 6.23 7.57
C GLU A 54 0.84 6.80 6.79
N THR A 55 0.98 6.93 5.48
CA THR A 55 -0.07 7.41 4.59
C THR A 55 -1.30 6.49 4.64
N LEU A 56 -1.10 5.17 4.60
CA LEU A 56 -2.18 4.18 4.73
C LEU A 56 -2.87 4.27 6.11
N LYS A 57 -2.12 4.47 7.19
CA LYS A 57 -2.68 4.66 8.54
C LYS A 57 -3.53 5.93 8.61
N ILE A 58 -3.06 7.04 8.05
CA ILE A 58 -3.81 8.31 7.97
C ILE A 58 -5.09 8.11 7.15
N ALA A 59 -4.98 7.50 5.97
CA ALA A 59 -6.13 7.23 5.10
C ALA A 59 -7.15 6.31 5.80
N THR A 60 -6.69 5.31 6.53
CA THR A 60 -7.53 4.43 7.37
C THR A 60 -8.32 5.23 8.40
N GLY A 61 -7.66 6.16 9.10
CA GLY A 61 -8.30 7.08 10.04
C GLY A 61 -9.42 7.89 9.38
N HIS A 62 -9.14 8.50 8.23
CA HIS A 62 -10.12 9.30 7.49
C HIS A 62 -11.32 8.48 7.00
N VAL A 63 -11.11 7.24 6.54
CA VAL A 63 -12.22 6.34 6.14
C VAL A 63 -13.10 6.05 7.36
N LYS A 64 -12.51 5.69 8.50
CA LYS A 64 -13.23 5.40 9.75
C LYS A 64 -14.03 6.61 10.24
N GLU A 65 -13.48 7.82 10.16
CA GLU A 65 -14.14 9.07 10.56
C GLU A 65 -15.27 9.49 9.61
N THR A 66 -15.13 9.16 8.33
CA THR A 66 -16.15 9.41 7.31
C THR A 66 -17.39 8.56 7.57
N GLY A 67 -17.20 7.29 7.94
CA GLY A 67 -18.28 6.31 8.10
C GLY A 67 -18.81 5.84 6.74
N SER A 68 -20.09 5.51 6.66
CA SER A 68 -20.66 4.93 5.43
C SER A 68 -20.61 5.90 4.24
N LEU A 69 -20.11 5.39 3.12
CA LEU A 69 -20.02 6.10 1.85
C LEU A 69 -21.36 6.07 1.10
N SER A 70 -21.57 7.08 0.25
CA SER A 70 -22.63 7.04 -0.76
C SER A 70 -22.22 6.10 -1.89
N VAL A 71 -23.16 5.70 -2.74
CA VAL A 71 -22.84 4.88 -3.94
C VAL A 71 -21.88 5.62 -4.86
N VAL A 72 -22.07 6.93 -5.07
CA VAL A 72 -21.17 7.74 -5.91
C VAL A 72 -19.78 7.84 -5.28
N GLY A 73 -19.69 8.17 -3.99
CA GLY A 73 -18.40 8.26 -3.30
C GLY A 73 -17.66 6.92 -3.24
N GLY A 74 -18.40 5.82 -3.06
CA GLY A 74 -17.83 4.48 -3.10
C GLY A 74 -17.30 4.07 -4.47
N LEU A 75 -18.01 4.45 -5.55
CA LEU A 75 -17.52 4.24 -6.91
C LEU A 75 -16.24 5.04 -7.20
N GLU A 76 -16.14 6.27 -6.71
CA GLU A 76 -14.95 7.11 -6.84
C GLU A 76 -13.75 6.50 -6.10
N VAL A 77 -13.95 6.09 -4.84
CA VAL A 77 -12.90 5.43 -4.04
C VAL A 77 -12.45 4.12 -4.71
N LEU A 78 -13.39 3.29 -5.14
CA LEU A 78 -13.08 2.04 -5.83
C LEU A 78 -12.30 2.27 -7.12
N ALA A 79 -12.68 3.25 -7.94
CA ALA A 79 -11.95 3.57 -9.17
C ALA A 79 -10.51 4.01 -8.88
N GLN A 80 -10.29 4.80 -7.82
CA GLN A 80 -8.94 5.22 -7.41
C GLN A 80 -8.11 4.02 -6.93
N ILE A 81 -8.69 3.13 -6.12
CA ILE A 81 -8.01 1.91 -5.67
C ILE A 81 -7.65 1.02 -6.87
N GLU A 82 -8.59 0.78 -7.79
CA GLU A 82 -8.34 -0.07 -8.96
C GLU A 82 -7.29 0.51 -9.91
N TYR A 83 -7.17 1.83 -9.97
CA TYR A 83 -6.11 2.51 -10.71
C TYR A 83 -4.72 2.30 -10.07
N LEU A 84 -4.66 2.26 -8.74
CA LEU A 84 -3.41 2.17 -7.97
C LEU A 84 -2.88 0.74 -7.80
N ILE A 85 -3.75 -0.27 -7.87
CA ILE A 85 -3.34 -1.66 -7.63
C ILE A 85 -2.35 -2.18 -8.69
N PRO A 86 -2.56 -2.00 -10.01
CA PRO A 86 -1.61 -2.47 -11.01
C PRO A 86 -0.16 -1.96 -10.83
N PRO A 87 0.11 -0.64 -10.69
CA PRO A 87 1.48 -0.17 -10.49
C PRO A 87 2.08 -0.70 -9.19
N PHE A 88 1.32 -0.72 -8.09
CA PHE A 88 1.81 -1.26 -6.83
C PHE A 88 2.17 -2.74 -6.91
N MET A 89 1.33 -3.54 -7.59
CA MET A 89 1.60 -4.96 -7.83
C MET A 89 2.85 -5.17 -8.70
N ASN A 90 3.12 -4.28 -9.65
CA ASN A 90 4.36 -4.31 -10.42
C ASN A 90 5.56 -4.03 -9.52
N THR A 91 5.49 -3.00 -8.66
CA THR A 91 6.54 -2.70 -7.68
C THR A 91 6.81 -3.90 -6.77
N LEU A 92 5.77 -4.46 -6.15
CA LEU A 92 5.89 -5.64 -5.29
C LEU A 92 6.55 -6.83 -6.01
N ALA A 93 6.24 -7.06 -7.30
CA ALA A 93 6.85 -8.13 -8.08
C ALA A 93 8.36 -7.96 -8.30
N THR A 94 8.91 -6.73 -8.16
CA THR A 94 10.35 -6.49 -8.27
C THR A 94 11.12 -6.79 -6.99
N VAL A 95 10.47 -6.74 -5.82
CA VAL A 95 11.10 -6.94 -4.51
C VAL A 95 11.81 -8.30 -4.39
N PRO A 96 11.20 -9.44 -4.76
CA PRO A 96 11.88 -10.75 -4.76
C PRO A 96 13.21 -10.79 -5.52
N LEU A 97 13.31 -10.04 -6.62
CA LEU A 97 14.50 -10.00 -7.48
C LEU A 97 15.70 -9.38 -6.75
N LYS A 98 15.44 -8.63 -5.68
CA LYS A 98 16.44 -7.93 -4.88
C LYS A 98 16.84 -8.68 -3.60
N SER A 99 16.18 -9.79 -3.30
CA SER A 99 16.39 -10.59 -2.07
C SER A 99 17.86 -10.95 -1.80
N THR A 100 18.63 -11.32 -2.83
CA THR A 100 20.06 -11.67 -2.67
C THR A 100 20.88 -10.46 -2.22
N ALA A 101 20.57 -9.27 -2.72
CA ALA A 101 21.28 -8.05 -2.32
C ALA A 101 20.87 -7.59 -0.92
N TRP A 102 19.59 -7.72 -0.56
CA TRP A 102 19.12 -7.48 0.80
C TRP A 102 19.78 -8.41 1.83
N ASN A 103 20.00 -9.68 1.47
CA ASN A 103 20.71 -10.64 2.33
C ASN A 103 22.22 -10.33 2.45
N ALA A 104 22.81 -9.62 1.49
CA ALA A 104 24.22 -9.25 1.49
C ALA A 104 24.50 -8.02 2.37
N LEU A 105 23.50 -7.18 2.58
CA LEU A 105 23.47 -6.19 3.65
C LEU A 105 23.10 -6.92 4.94
N GLU A 106 23.63 -6.56 6.11
CA GLU A 106 23.21 -7.14 7.41
C GLU A 106 21.78 -6.71 7.82
N GLY A 107 20.85 -6.57 6.85
CA GLY A 107 19.49 -6.04 7.00
C GLY A 107 18.30 -6.90 6.51
N PRO A 108 18.38 -8.22 6.25
CA PRO A 108 17.21 -8.98 5.81
C PRO A 108 16.08 -9.03 6.85
N GLY A 109 16.40 -8.82 8.13
CA GLY A 109 15.40 -8.68 9.20
C GLY A 109 14.53 -7.43 9.08
N LEU A 110 15.06 -6.31 8.56
CA LEU A 110 14.33 -5.06 8.38
C LEU A 110 13.37 -5.16 7.20
N ALA A 111 13.85 -5.63 6.03
CA ALA A 111 13.01 -5.81 4.85
C ALA A 111 11.82 -6.79 5.09
N LEU A 112 12.05 -7.87 5.85
CA LEU A 112 10.99 -8.79 6.22
C LEU A 112 9.95 -8.15 7.16
N GLU A 113 10.39 -7.32 8.11
CA GLU A 113 9.49 -6.63 9.02
C GLU A 113 8.68 -5.56 8.27
N ASP A 114 9.31 -4.78 7.39
CA ASP A 114 8.63 -3.78 6.56
C ASP A 114 7.56 -4.40 5.66
N LEU A 115 7.84 -5.57 5.07
CA LEU A 115 6.85 -6.32 4.30
C LEU A 115 5.65 -6.76 5.16
N LYS A 116 5.87 -7.18 6.41
CA LYS A 116 4.77 -7.55 7.32
C LYS A 116 3.96 -6.35 7.77
N VAL A 117 4.62 -5.26 8.16
CA VAL A 117 3.97 -4.02 8.59
C VAL A 117 3.21 -3.39 7.41
N GLY A 118 3.80 -3.38 6.22
CA GLY A 118 3.16 -2.95 4.98
C GLY A 118 1.92 -3.77 4.65
N LYS A 119 2.03 -5.10 4.67
CA LYS A 119 0.89 -6.03 4.51
C LYS A 119 -0.24 -5.70 5.48
N GLN A 120 0.09 -5.49 6.75
CA GLN A 120 -0.89 -5.16 7.78
C GLN A 120 -1.57 -3.79 7.51
N ALA A 121 -0.79 -2.75 7.20
CA ALA A 121 -1.32 -1.41 6.94
C ALA A 121 -2.30 -1.41 5.74
N PHE A 122 -1.96 -2.11 4.67
CA PHE A 122 -2.86 -2.28 3.53
C PHE A 122 -4.12 -3.08 3.89
N SER A 123 -3.98 -4.16 4.66
CA SER A 123 -5.13 -4.95 5.13
C SER A 123 -6.11 -4.09 5.91
N GLU A 124 -5.60 -3.29 6.87
CA GLU A 124 -6.41 -2.42 7.73
C GLU A 124 -7.10 -1.30 6.94
N TYR A 125 -6.40 -0.71 5.97
CA TYR A 125 -6.96 0.30 5.08
C TYR A 125 -8.12 -0.25 4.24
N LEU A 126 -7.90 -1.39 3.58
CA LEU A 126 -8.93 -2.03 2.75
C LEU A 126 -10.11 -2.54 3.59
N ASP A 127 -9.87 -3.01 4.82
CA ASP A 127 -10.95 -3.35 5.75
C ASP A 127 -11.80 -2.14 6.13
N ALA A 128 -11.18 -0.99 6.38
CA ALA A 128 -11.91 0.24 6.66
C ALA A 128 -12.80 0.64 5.47
N ILE A 129 -12.29 0.51 4.24
CA ILE A 129 -13.07 0.78 3.02
C ILE A 129 -14.22 -0.23 2.90
N ILE A 130 -13.97 -1.54 3.04
CA ILE A 130 -15.02 -2.57 2.98
C ILE A 130 -16.13 -2.29 4.03
N ALA A 131 -15.77 -1.80 5.20
CA ALA A 131 -16.73 -1.42 6.23
C ALA A 131 -17.57 -0.19 5.83
N ALA A 132 -16.93 0.79 5.18
CA ALA A 132 -17.54 2.06 4.76
C ALA A 132 -18.36 1.95 3.46
N GLU A 133 -18.02 1.05 2.55
CA GLU A 133 -18.63 0.90 1.22
C GLU A 133 -20.08 0.39 1.25
N PRO A 134 -20.93 0.81 0.28
CA PRO A 134 -22.21 0.17 0.02
C PRO A 134 -22.04 -1.30 -0.36
N TYR A 135 -23.01 -2.14 0.02
CA TYR A 135 -22.94 -3.60 -0.15
C TYR A 135 -22.58 -4.04 -1.58
N ALA A 136 -23.12 -3.36 -2.60
CA ALA A 136 -22.88 -3.68 -4.01
C ALA A 136 -21.41 -3.53 -4.45
N LEU A 137 -20.59 -2.77 -3.74
CA LEU A 137 -19.19 -2.49 -4.09
C LEU A 137 -18.19 -3.31 -3.27
N LYS A 138 -18.62 -3.90 -2.15
CA LYS A 138 -17.74 -4.64 -1.22
C LYS A 138 -16.99 -5.79 -1.87
N SER A 139 -17.64 -6.56 -2.74
CA SER A 139 -17.02 -7.73 -3.39
C SER A 139 -15.80 -7.37 -4.22
N ARG A 140 -15.79 -6.19 -4.87
CA ARG A 140 -14.65 -5.72 -5.68
C ARG A 140 -13.46 -5.33 -4.80
N ILE A 141 -13.70 -4.59 -3.71
CA ILE A 141 -12.64 -4.26 -2.75
C ILE A 141 -12.09 -5.50 -2.06
N ILE A 142 -12.94 -6.49 -1.74
CA ILE A 142 -12.50 -7.79 -1.19
C ILE A 142 -11.56 -8.50 -2.18
N ALA A 143 -11.91 -8.55 -3.47
CA ALA A 143 -11.06 -9.18 -4.48
C ALA A 143 -9.69 -8.47 -4.61
N VAL A 144 -9.69 -7.13 -4.57
CA VAL A 144 -8.45 -6.34 -4.53
C VAL A 144 -7.62 -6.69 -3.31
N LYS A 145 -8.23 -6.70 -2.11
CA LYS A 145 -7.55 -7.04 -0.86
C LYS A 145 -6.91 -8.42 -0.94
N MET A 146 -7.64 -9.44 -1.37
CA MET A 146 -7.11 -10.81 -1.48
C MET A 146 -5.86 -10.85 -2.36
N ARG A 147 -5.93 -10.26 -3.55
CA ARG A 147 -4.80 -10.23 -4.49
C ARG A 147 -3.55 -9.58 -3.90
N LEU A 148 -3.74 -8.50 -3.16
CA LEU A 148 -2.66 -7.75 -2.54
C LEU A 148 -2.01 -8.54 -1.40
N ILE A 149 -2.85 -9.13 -0.53
CA ILE A 149 -2.41 -9.95 0.61
C ILE A 149 -1.66 -11.19 0.13
N ASP A 150 -2.15 -11.86 -0.91
CA ASP A 150 -1.48 -13.01 -1.51
C ASP A 150 -0.09 -12.63 -2.07
N ALA A 151 0.04 -11.46 -2.70
CA ALA A 151 1.33 -10.98 -3.21
C ALA A 151 2.34 -10.73 -2.09
N PHE A 152 1.92 -10.08 -1.00
CA PHE A 152 2.76 -9.93 0.19
C PHE A 152 3.17 -11.29 0.78
N ASP A 153 2.23 -12.24 0.89
CA ASP A 153 2.52 -13.57 1.42
C ASP A 153 3.52 -14.36 0.57
N GLU A 154 3.46 -14.24 -0.76
CA GLU A 154 4.45 -14.85 -1.64
C GLU A 154 5.84 -14.22 -1.47
N ILE A 155 5.94 -12.90 -1.33
CA ILE A 155 7.23 -12.21 -1.14
C ILE A 155 7.83 -12.53 0.23
N ILE A 156 7.02 -12.48 1.29
CA ILE A 156 7.46 -12.77 2.67
C ILE A 156 8.10 -14.16 2.78
N LYS A 157 7.59 -15.16 2.05
CA LYS A 157 8.16 -16.53 2.02
C LYS A 157 9.58 -16.59 1.45
N ILE A 158 9.98 -15.62 0.64
CA ILE A 158 11.28 -15.60 -0.05
C ILE A 158 12.38 -15.12 0.89
N TYR A 159 12.04 -14.27 1.85
CA TYR A 159 12.99 -13.79 2.86
C TYR A 159 13.14 -14.85 3.96
N PRO A 160 14.35 -15.39 4.18
CA PRO A 160 14.56 -16.40 5.22
C PRO A 160 14.29 -15.78 6.60
N LEU A 161 13.61 -16.53 7.47
CA LEU A 161 13.60 -16.25 8.90
C LEU A 161 15.04 -16.44 9.39
N SER A 162 15.76 -15.35 9.61
CA SER A 162 17.07 -15.38 10.28
C SER A 162 16.94 -15.93 11.69
#